data_AF-A0A7W0WZL3-F1
#
_entry.id   AF-A0A7W0WZL3-F1
#
_cell.length_a   1.000
_cell.length_b   1.000
_cell.length_c   1.000
_cell.angle_alpha   90.00
_cell.angle_beta   90.00
_cell.angle_gamma   90.00
#
_symmetry.space_group_name_H-M   'P 1'
#
loop_
_entity.id
_entity.type
_entity.pdbx_description
1 polymer ?
#
loop_
_entity_poly.entity_id
_entity_poly.type
_entity_poly.pdbx_seq_one_letter_code
_entity_poly.pdbx_strand_id
1 'polypeptide(L)'
;MATRRVDGTALLVAGVGLPSTATLDASAVHTLGQIGESLLATGAAWQIRRLTATSGERYAADRATLKRHVDELVAEPARVAIVALLGSIVQTKHGPALVTGEQPLEYPDDATLPLSWIRDRLLSAKVEQLVVVLSAIGDGVPRGWLDALGTEKKTHIVAIEKPTDRHPTIDALLTGLCGDALDPRTGTVTMASLSDHLARVENIELQFSTASETIAQPPPLAGLWDVRRSQLAHRAPRKPSEDDLTGSVLPGRFRLDRLVARGTFGTVYRARQLAVERDVAIKVLHADIDPSSEDGRLFVHEIRSVGRIDHTSVVRIHQADITHDGRLFFAMELLDGEDLQSLGAKAPLPREQVVELGRQLLEGLSAAHDAGLVHADVKPANAILVPELRSQSGRPQHDRLVLVDFGLSRLRAPDKPTASAGGTPAYMAPEQLH
;
A
#
# COMPACT_ATOMS: atom_id res chain seq x y z
N MET A 1 -13.21 22.10 27.23
CA MET A 1 -12.61 21.75 25.92
C MET A 1 -12.24 20.29 25.98
N ALA A 2 -12.95 19.42 25.26
CA ALA A 2 -12.60 18.00 25.20
C ALA A 2 -11.28 17.84 24.42
N THR A 3 -10.24 17.35 25.10
CA THR A 3 -8.96 17.00 24.49
C THR A 3 -9.20 16.01 23.36
N ARG A 4 -8.96 16.44 22.12
CA ARG A 4 -9.05 15.62 20.91
C ARG A 4 -8.11 14.43 21.11
N ARG A 5 -8.66 13.22 21.27
CA ARG A 5 -7.89 11.99 21.50
C ARG A 5 -7.02 11.77 20.26
N VAL A 6 -5.71 11.72 20.45
CA VAL A 6 -4.74 11.49 19.37
C VAL A 6 -4.80 10.01 19.02
N ASP A 7 -4.91 9.68 17.73
CA ASP A 7 -5.02 8.28 17.28
C ASP A 7 -3.67 7.56 17.38
N GLY A 8 -2.57 8.28 17.17
CA GLY A 8 -1.22 7.71 17.29
C GLY A 8 -0.15 8.73 17.62
N THR A 9 0.91 8.28 18.29
CA THR A 9 2.11 9.08 18.55
C THR A 9 3.34 8.36 18.02
N ALA A 10 4.26 9.10 17.42
CA ALA A 10 5.48 8.55 16.84
C ALA A 10 6.71 9.34 17.29
N LEU A 11 7.69 8.62 17.85
CA LEU A 11 9.01 9.15 18.21
C LEU A 11 10.05 8.51 17.30
N LEU A 12 10.63 9.33 16.42
CA LEU A 12 11.58 8.91 15.39
C LEU A 12 12.94 9.53 15.73
N VAL A 13 13.93 8.70 16.06
CA VAL A 13 15.20 9.15 16.61
C VAL A 13 16.35 8.65 15.77
N ALA A 14 17.19 9.57 15.32
CA ALA A 14 18.52 9.30 14.80
C ALA A 14 19.57 9.85 15.78
N GLY A 15 20.18 8.95 16.56
CA GLY A 15 21.09 9.25 17.68
C GLY A 15 22.56 9.39 17.29
N VAL A 16 23.36 10.00 18.17
CA VAL A 16 24.80 10.24 17.95
C VAL A 16 25.57 8.91 17.91
N GLY A 17 26.25 8.64 16.79
CA GLY A 17 27.11 7.46 16.63
C GLY A 17 28.43 7.57 17.40
N LEU A 18 29.08 6.44 17.67
CA LEU A 18 30.46 6.44 18.20
C LEU A 18 31.40 7.16 17.21
N PRO A 19 32.41 7.94 17.66
CA PRO A 19 33.33 8.69 16.79
C PRO A 19 34.08 7.84 15.75
N SER A 20 34.17 6.51 15.98
CA SER A 20 34.89 5.54 15.16
C SER A 20 34.01 4.64 14.29
N THR A 21 32.68 4.73 14.38
CA THR A 21 31.76 3.88 13.59
C THR A 21 30.75 4.75 12.86
N ALA A 22 30.89 4.82 11.53
CA ALA A 22 29.96 5.35 10.53
C ALA A 22 29.07 6.54 10.96
N THR A 23 29.31 7.70 10.35
CA THR A 23 28.27 8.75 10.23
C THR A 23 26.94 8.09 9.90
N LEU A 24 25.90 8.33 10.71
CA LEU A 24 24.54 7.88 10.44
C LEU A 24 24.23 8.08 8.95
N ASP A 25 23.81 7.02 8.28
CA ASP A 25 23.51 7.06 6.86
C ASP A 25 22.37 8.07 6.60
N ALA A 26 22.62 9.03 5.71
CA ALA A 26 21.63 10.02 5.29
C ALA A 26 20.36 9.35 4.74
N SER A 27 20.49 8.17 4.14
CA SER A 27 19.38 7.34 3.70
C SER A 27 18.47 6.93 4.86
N ALA A 28 19.04 6.54 6.01
CA ALA A 28 18.28 6.08 7.16
C ALA A 28 17.47 7.21 7.82
N VAL A 29 18.08 8.40 7.93
CA VAL A 29 17.39 9.61 8.41
C VAL A 29 16.25 9.99 7.47
N HIS A 30 16.47 9.85 6.15
CA HIS A 30 15.42 10.06 5.16
C HIS A 30 14.26 9.05 5.31
N THR A 31 14.55 7.76 5.52
CA THR A 31 13.52 6.73 5.77
C THR A 31 12.69 7.04 7.02
N LEU A 32 13.31 7.51 8.12
CA LEU A 32 12.56 7.99 9.29
C LEU A 32 11.65 9.18 8.94
N GLY A 33 12.12 10.11 8.10
CA GLY A 33 11.28 11.17 7.53
C GLY A 33 10.04 10.62 6.85
N GLN A 34 10.23 9.67 5.92
CA GLN A 34 9.17 9.02 5.15
C GLN A 34 8.17 8.25 6.03
N ILE A 35 8.62 7.60 7.11
CA ILE A 35 7.73 6.97 8.09
C ILE A 35 6.76 8.01 8.65
N GLY A 36 7.27 9.17 9.05
CA GLY A 36 6.42 10.22 9.59
C GLY A 36 5.41 10.76 8.57
N GLU A 37 5.83 10.94 7.32
CA GLU A 37 4.95 11.39 6.24
C GLU A 37 3.85 10.36 5.92
N SER A 38 4.22 9.08 5.89
CA SER A 38 3.28 7.97 5.69
C SER A 38 2.21 7.94 6.79
N LEU A 39 2.62 8.07 8.06
CA LEU A 39 1.69 8.12 9.19
C LEU A 39 0.71 9.30 9.09
N LEU A 40 1.17 10.50 8.73
CA LEU A 40 0.30 11.66 8.50
C LEU A 40 -0.65 11.45 7.32
N ALA A 41 -0.20 10.76 6.28
CA ALA A 41 -1.00 10.47 5.09
C ALA A 41 -2.12 9.44 5.35
N THR A 42 -2.09 8.67 6.44
CA THR A 42 -3.16 7.73 6.81
C THR A 42 -4.51 8.41 7.12
N GLY A 43 -4.53 9.72 7.31
CA GLY A 43 -5.72 10.49 7.69
C GLY A 43 -6.08 10.42 9.18
N ALA A 44 -5.38 9.61 9.98
CA ALA A 44 -5.51 9.56 11.42
C ALA A 44 -4.75 10.72 12.10
N ALA A 45 -5.18 11.11 13.30
CA ALA A 45 -4.50 12.18 14.04
C ALA A 45 -3.19 11.66 14.65
N TRP A 46 -2.06 11.89 13.97
CA TRP A 46 -0.72 11.53 14.44
C TRP A 46 0.04 12.74 15.02
N GLN A 47 0.68 12.53 16.16
CA GLN A 47 1.72 13.43 16.67
C GLN A 47 3.10 12.83 16.40
N ILE A 48 3.94 13.55 15.68
CA ILE A 48 5.24 13.03 15.21
C ILE A 48 6.36 13.91 15.73
N ARG A 49 7.34 13.27 16.38
CA ARG A 49 8.51 13.91 16.95
C ARG A 49 9.75 13.31 16.32
N ARG A 50 10.56 14.15 15.68
CA ARG A 50 11.79 13.74 14.98
C ARG A 50 12.99 14.34 15.71
N LEU A 51 13.93 13.49 16.10
CA LEU A 51 15.20 13.88 16.72
C LEU A 51 16.36 13.43 15.83
N THR A 52 17.33 14.31 15.62
CA THR A 52 18.50 14.06 14.76
C THR A 52 19.81 14.34 15.51
N ALA A 53 20.91 13.79 15.02
CA ALA A 53 22.22 13.86 15.67
C ALA A 53 22.97 15.20 15.48
N THR A 54 22.42 16.16 14.73
CA THR A 54 23.10 17.43 14.42
C THR A 54 23.23 18.31 15.68
N SER A 55 24.46 18.44 16.19
CA SER A 55 24.81 19.33 17.30
C SER A 55 24.44 20.78 16.96
N GLY A 56 23.75 21.47 17.88
CA GLY A 56 23.37 22.89 17.75
C GLY A 56 21.96 23.15 17.21
N GLU A 57 21.21 22.13 16.79
CA GLU A 57 19.79 22.27 16.42
C GLU A 57 18.86 22.13 17.63
N ARG A 58 17.67 22.73 17.54
CA ARG A 58 16.62 22.67 18.59
C ARG A 58 16.12 21.23 18.87
N TYR A 59 16.46 20.25 18.03
CA TYR A 59 15.95 18.87 18.05
C TYR A 59 17.08 17.81 18.10
N ALA A 60 18.17 18.11 18.80
CA ALA A 60 19.27 17.18 18.99
C ALA A 60 18.85 15.92 19.77
N ALA A 61 19.33 14.75 19.35
CA ALA A 61 19.10 13.46 20.02
C ALA A 61 20.04 13.23 21.24
N ASP A 62 20.20 14.25 22.08
CA ASP A 62 20.99 14.15 23.32
C ASP A 62 20.22 13.45 24.45
N ARG A 63 20.94 13.12 25.53
CA ARG A 63 20.36 12.40 26.68
C ARG A 63 19.16 13.12 27.30
N ALA A 64 19.23 14.44 27.46
CA ALA A 64 18.18 15.22 28.12
C ALA A 64 16.92 15.31 27.24
N THR A 65 17.12 15.56 25.95
CA THR A 65 16.08 15.67 24.95
C THR A 65 15.38 14.33 24.71
N LEU A 66 16.15 13.25 24.63
CA LEU A 66 15.60 11.89 24.48
C LEU A 66 14.77 11.51 25.71
N LYS A 67 15.29 11.73 26.92
CA LYS A 67 14.53 11.48 28.16
C LYS A 67 13.22 12.25 28.18
N ARG A 68 13.27 13.55 27.88
CA ARG A 68 12.09 14.42 27.85
C ARG A 68 11.03 13.91 26.87
N HIS A 69 11.42 13.57 25.64
CA HIS A 69 10.46 13.12 24.64
C HIS A 69 9.88 11.72 24.92
N VAL A 70 10.66 10.82 25.53
CA VAL A 70 10.14 9.54 26.05
C VAL A 70 9.13 9.78 27.17
N ASP A 71 9.44 10.65 28.14
CA ASP A 71 8.53 10.97 29.24
C ASP A 71 7.23 11.65 28.75
N GLU A 72 7.33 12.55 27.77
CA GLU A 72 6.17 13.16 27.13
C GLU A 72 5.33 12.13 26.35
N LEU A 73 5.95 11.17 25.64
CA LEU A 73 5.24 10.08 24.96
C LEU A 73 4.48 9.20 25.95
N VAL A 74 5.04 8.98 27.14
CA VAL A 74 4.40 8.23 28.23
C VAL A 74 3.21 8.98 28.82
N ALA A 75 3.31 10.31 28.91
CA ALA A 75 2.28 11.16 29.53
C ALA A 75 1.03 11.35 28.66
N GLU A 76 1.19 11.34 27.34
CA GLU A 76 0.12 11.58 26.38
C GLU A 76 -0.66 10.29 26.05
N PRO A 77 -1.96 10.20 26.34
CA PRO A 77 -2.75 9.02 26.00
C PRO A 77 -2.97 8.95 24.48
N ALA A 78 -2.54 7.84 23.88
CA ALA A 78 -2.73 7.54 22.46
C ALA A 78 -3.18 6.08 22.29
N ARG A 79 -3.81 5.75 21.16
CA ARG A 79 -4.17 4.36 20.87
C ARG A 79 -2.91 3.54 20.53
N VAL A 80 -2.04 4.11 19.69
CA VAL A 80 -0.81 3.47 19.21
C VAL A 80 0.39 4.38 19.47
N ALA A 81 1.51 3.81 19.94
CA ALA A 81 2.81 4.45 19.91
C ALA A 81 3.79 3.70 18.99
N ILE A 82 4.55 4.45 18.18
CA ILE A 82 5.66 3.92 17.36
C ILE A 82 6.95 4.61 17.78
N VAL A 83 7.96 3.83 18.15
CA VAL A 83 9.29 4.32 18.52
C VAL A 83 10.32 3.69 17.59
N ALA A 84 10.96 4.49 16.75
CA ALA A 84 12.02 4.06 15.85
C ALA A 84 13.34 4.68 16.26
N LEU A 85 14.32 3.85 16.60
CA LEU A 85 15.63 4.26 17.14
C LEU A 85 16.75 3.80 16.21
N LEU A 86 17.55 4.75 15.75
CA LEU A 86 18.82 4.54 15.06
C LEU A 86 19.97 5.04 15.94
N GLY A 87 21.05 4.27 16.08
CA GLY A 87 22.23 4.77 16.79
C GLY A 87 23.26 3.70 17.14
N SER A 88 24.06 3.98 18.16
CA SER A 88 25.06 3.05 18.68
C SER A 88 24.68 2.53 20.06
N ILE A 89 25.06 1.29 20.39
CA ILE A 89 24.88 0.68 21.72
C ILE A 89 26.24 0.33 22.32
N VAL A 90 26.39 0.62 23.61
CA VAL A 90 27.56 0.19 24.39
C VAL A 90 27.12 -0.60 25.61
N GLN A 91 27.97 -1.52 26.06
CA GLN A 91 27.74 -2.24 27.30
C GLN A 91 28.21 -1.40 28.48
N THR A 92 27.32 -1.17 29.45
CA THR A 92 27.63 -0.41 30.68
C THR A 92 27.45 -1.27 31.93
N LYS A 93 27.80 -0.73 33.10
CA LYS A 93 27.51 -1.34 34.41
C LYS A 93 26.01 -1.60 34.65
N HIS A 94 25.14 -0.89 33.93
CA HIS A 94 23.68 -1.00 34.02
C HIS A 94 23.05 -1.81 32.87
N GLY A 95 23.87 -2.49 32.07
CA GLY A 95 23.44 -3.23 30.89
C GLY A 95 23.67 -2.46 29.58
N PRO A 96 23.08 -2.91 28.46
CA PRO A 96 23.20 -2.24 27.18
C PRO A 96 22.53 -0.87 27.23
N ALA A 97 23.21 0.15 26.68
CA ALA A 97 22.75 1.53 26.68
C ALA A 97 22.94 2.17 25.30
N LEU A 98 21.94 2.95 24.88
CA LEU A 98 21.99 3.75 23.66
C LEU A 98 22.96 4.93 23.87
N VAL A 99 23.86 5.16 22.93
CA VAL A 99 24.75 6.32 22.94
C VAL A 99 23.96 7.58 22.61
N THR A 100 24.18 8.63 23.40
CA THR A 100 23.44 9.92 23.34
C THR A 100 24.36 11.13 23.44
N GLY A 101 25.67 10.94 23.55
CA GLY A 101 26.64 12.01 23.70
C GLY A 101 28.06 11.56 23.39
N GLU A 102 29.00 12.50 23.48
CA GLU A 102 30.41 12.26 23.22
C GLU A 102 31.05 11.41 24.33
N GLN A 103 32.07 10.62 23.99
CA GLN A 103 32.88 9.84 24.93
C GLN A 103 32.08 8.89 25.86
N PRO A 104 31.24 7.98 25.34
CA PRO A 104 30.39 7.10 26.15
C PRO A 104 31.15 6.10 27.04
N LEU A 105 32.44 5.87 26.79
CA LEU A 105 33.30 5.03 27.61
C LEU A 105 33.91 5.79 28.81
N GLU A 106 34.13 7.09 28.66
CA GLU A 106 34.74 7.94 29.70
C GLU A 106 33.67 8.49 30.65
N TYR A 107 32.52 8.90 30.11
CA TYR A 107 31.38 9.48 30.86
C TYR A 107 30.07 8.71 30.60
N PRO A 108 29.98 7.41 30.91
CA PRO A 108 28.84 6.58 30.54
C PRO A 108 27.51 7.07 31.14
N ASP A 109 27.53 7.60 32.36
CA ASP A 109 26.33 8.08 33.05
C ASP A 109 25.76 9.36 32.41
N ASP A 110 26.55 10.12 31.65
CA ASP A 110 26.13 11.36 30.99
C ASP A 110 25.92 11.19 29.47
N ALA A 111 26.66 10.27 28.83
CA ALA A 111 26.67 10.09 27.39
C ALA A 111 25.88 8.88 26.88
N THR A 112 25.24 8.10 27.75
CA THR A 112 24.41 6.95 27.34
C THR A 112 23.01 7.00 27.93
N LEU A 113 22.06 6.19 27.45
CA LEU A 113 20.75 5.98 28.04
C LEU A 113 20.45 4.46 28.11
N PRO A 114 20.29 3.86 29.31
CA PRO A 114 20.07 2.42 29.43
C PRO A 114 18.80 1.96 28.71
N LEU A 115 18.87 0.84 27.97
CA LEU A 115 17.69 0.27 27.30
C LEU A 115 16.61 -0.16 28.30
N SER A 116 17.03 -0.63 29.48
CA SER A 116 16.13 -0.96 30.60
C SER A 116 15.34 0.25 31.09
N TRP A 117 15.96 1.43 31.14
CA TRP A 117 15.26 2.66 31.49
C TRP A 117 14.20 3.03 30.45
N ILE A 118 14.54 2.90 29.16
CA ILE A 118 13.59 3.14 28.05
C ILE A 118 12.42 2.17 28.16
N ARG A 119 12.69 0.87 28.35
CA ARG A 119 11.66 -0.16 28.57
C ARG A 119 10.73 0.20 29.72
N ASP A 120 11.27 0.52 30.89
CA ASP A 120 10.47 0.77 32.09
C ASP A 120 9.55 1.99 31.88
N ARG A 121 10.02 3.00 31.13
CA ARG A 121 9.18 4.11 30.71
C ARG A 121 8.09 3.69 29.72
N LEU A 122 8.44 2.95 28.67
CA LEU A 122 7.46 2.47 27.69
C LEU A 122 6.41 1.53 28.31
N LEU A 123 6.76 0.74 29.33
CA LEU A 123 5.81 -0.08 30.09
C LEU A 123 4.77 0.76 30.84
N SER A 124 5.15 1.97 31.27
CA SER A 124 4.29 2.94 31.96
C SER A 124 3.47 3.84 31.03
N ALA A 125 3.70 3.77 29.71
CA ALA A 125 2.99 4.58 28.73
C ALA A 125 1.48 4.27 28.72
N LYS A 126 0.66 5.32 28.59
CA LYS A 126 -0.80 5.21 28.49
C LYS A 126 -1.25 4.92 27.06
N VAL A 127 -0.70 3.84 26.48
CA VAL A 127 -0.99 3.40 25.12
C VAL A 127 -1.57 1.99 25.09
N GLU A 128 -2.48 1.74 24.15
CA GLU A 128 -3.09 0.42 23.98
C GLU A 128 -2.13 -0.54 23.25
N GLN A 129 -1.38 0.02 22.29
CA GLN A 129 -0.47 -0.71 21.41
C GLN A 129 0.88 0.01 21.29
N LEU A 130 1.97 -0.75 21.20
CA LEU A 130 3.33 -0.21 21.09
C LEU A 130 4.15 -0.97 20.04
N VAL A 131 4.81 -0.24 19.15
CA VAL A 131 5.80 -0.77 18.22
C VAL A 131 7.14 -0.09 18.49
N VAL A 132 8.17 -0.88 18.79
CA VAL A 132 9.55 -0.39 18.97
C VAL A 132 10.44 -1.06 17.93
N VAL A 133 11.15 -0.25 17.15
CA VAL A 133 12.17 -0.72 16.20
C VAL A 133 13.49 -0.09 16.56
N LEU A 134 14.50 -0.90 16.84
CA LEU A 134 15.87 -0.48 17.18
C LEU A 134 16.84 -1.08 16.17
N SER A 135 17.49 -0.22 15.38
CA SER A 135 18.58 -0.63 14.49
C SER A 135 19.85 0.06 14.97
N ALA A 136 20.77 -0.72 15.53
CA ALA A 136 21.92 -0.17 16.22
C ALA A 136 23.22 -0.96 16.04
N ILE A 137 24.34 -0.25 15.96
CA ILE A 137 25.68 -0.83 15.87
C ILE A 137 26.34 -0.75 17.25
N GLY A 138 27.09 -1.78 17.65
CA GLY A 138 27.89 -1.69 18.87
C GLY A 138 28.14 -3.03 19.53
N ASP A 139 28.55 -2.96 20.80
CA ASP A 139 28.98 -4.12 21.57
C ASP A 139 27.80 -4.97 22.04
N GLY A 140 27.96 -6.29 21.98
CA GLY A 140 26.92 -7.26 22.33
C GLY A 140 26.16 -7.83 21.13
N VAL A 141 25.18 -8.67 21.45
CA VAL A 141 24.31 -9.36 20.49
C VAL A 141 22.88 -8.84 20.58
N PRO A 142 22.13 -8.77 19.47
CA PRO A 142 20.75 -8.28 19.44
C PRO A 142 19.83 -8.91 20.50
N ARG A 143 20.06 -10.19 20.84
CA ARG A 143 19.26 -10.90 21.84
C ARG A 143 19.32 -10.24 23.21
N GLY A 144 20.53 -9.88 23.65
CA GLY A 144 20.71 -9.20 24.94
C GLY A 144 20.12 -7.79 24.96
N TRP A 145 20.06 -7.13 23.81
CA TRP A 145 19.36 -5.85 23.67
C TRP A 145 17.84 -6.03 23.74
N LEU A 146 17.32 -7.13 23.17
CA LEU A 146 15.90 -7.48 23.24
C LEU A 146 15.47 -7.84 24.65
N ASP A 147 16.29 -8.58 25.38
CA ASP A 147 16.01 -8.90 26.79
C ASP A 147 15.97 -7.62 27.66
N ALA A 148 16.75 -6.59 27.30
CA ALA A 148 16.77 -5.31 28.01
C ALA A 148 15.63 -4.35 27.64
N LEU A 149 15.18 -4.35 26.37
CA LEU A 149 14.18 -3.41 25.84
C LEU A 149 12.77 -4.01 25.73
N GLY A 150 12.68 -5.34 25.62
CA GLY A 150 11.45 -6.12 25.50
C GLY A 150 10.51 -5.91 26.67
N THR A 151 9.21 -5.99 26.41
CA THR A 151 8.15 -5.62 27.39
C THR A 151 7.26 -6.79 27.78
N GLU A 152 7.35 -7.92 27.09
CA GLU A 152 6.54 -9.13 27.26
C GLU A 152 5.01 -8.96 27.09
N LYS A 153 4.52 -7.73 26.87
CA LYS A 153 3.11 -7.47 26.59
C LYS A 153 2.74 -7.97 25.19
N LYS A 154 1.61 -8.68 25.09
CA LYS A 154 1.09 -9.23 23.82
C LYS A 154 0.71 -8.18 22.79
N THR A 155 0.39 -6.96 23.21
CA THR A 155 0.04 -5.84 22.32
C THR A 155 1.25 -5.01 21.92
N HIS A 156 2.46 -5.52 22.16
CA HIS A 156 3.71 -4.83 21.86
C HIS A 156 4.54 -5.63 20.84
N ILE A 157 5.14 -4.92 19.88
CA ILE A 157 6.17 -5.44 18.99
C ILE A 157 7.48 -4.76 19.38
N VAL A 158 8.54 -5.54 19.55
CA VAL A 158 9.90 -5.01 19.74
C VAL A 158 10.83 -5.72 18.77
N ALA A 159 11.28 -5.01 17.75
CA ALA A 159 12.15 -5.50 16.70
C ALA A 159 13.54 -4.88 16.86
N ILE A 160 14.57 -5.71 16.92
CA ILE A 160 15.95 -5.26 17.13
C ILE A 160 16.87 -5.87 16.09
N GLU A 161 17.70 -5.01 15.52
CA GLU A 161 18.64 -5.37 14.49
C GLU A 161 20.02 -4.81 14.80
N LYS A 162 21.06 -5.57 14.45
CA LYS A 162 22.43 -5.09 14.33
C LYS A 162 22.80 -5.01 12.84
N PRO A 163 22.64 -3.84 12.20
CA PRO A 163 22.79 -3.69 10.76
C PRO A 163 24.26 -3.86 10.33
N THR A 164 24.49 -4.44 9.16
CA THR A 164 25.82 -4.58 8.53
C THR A 164 26.13 -3.48 7.52
N ASP A 165 25.13 -2.93 6.82
CA ASP A 165 25.30 -1.90 5.80
C ASP A 165 24.09 -0.95 5.77
N ARG A 166 22.88 -1.49 5.57
CA ARG A 166 21.61 -0.77 5.59
C ARG A 166 20.80 -1.05 6.86
N HIS A 167 19.66 -0.37 7.01
CA HIS A 167 18.72 -0.53 8.12
C HIS A 167 17.43 -1.25 7.69
N PRO A 168 17.49 -2.52 7.26
CA PRO A 168 16.35 -3.24 6.70
C PRO A 168 15.15 -3.34 7.64
N THR A 169 15.32 -3.31 8.96
CA THR A 169 14.17 -3.30 9.88
C THR A 169 13.42 -1.97 9.86
N ILE A 170 14.12 -0.85 9.66
CA ILE A 170 13.49 0.47 9.52
C ILE A 170 12.79 0.58 8.17
N ASP A 171 13.41 0.06 7.10
CA ASP A 171 12.79 -0.04 5.78
C ASP A 171 11.55 -0.96 5.81
N ALA A 172 11.62 -2.07 6.54
CA ALA A 172 10.52 -3.01 6.72
C ALA A 172 9.35 -2.38 7.51
N LEU A 173 9.64 -1.56 8.54
CA LEU A 173 8.61 -0.79 9.24
C LEU A 173 7.88 0.16 8.28
N LEU A 174 8.63 0.94 7.49
CA LEU A 174 8.05 1.86 6.51
C LEU A 174 7.17 1.13 5.49
N THR A 175 7.72 0.11 4.83
CA THR A 175 7.01 -0.67 3.80
C THR A 175 5.78 -1.36 4.38
N GLY A 176 5.89 -1.90 5.60
CA GLY A 176 4.78 -2.50 6.32
C GLY A 176 3.63 -1.51 6.53
N LEU A 177 3.91 -0.31 7.04
CA LEU A 177 2.94 0.77 7.22
C LEU A 177 2.34 1.28 5.89
N CYS A 178 3.12 1.24 4.80
CA CYS A 178 2.69 1.58 3.44
C CYS A 178 1.95 0.45 2.72
N GLY A 179 1.59 -0.63 3.43
CA GLY A 179 0.67 -1.65 2.95
C GLY A 179 1.29 -3.02 2.68
N ASP A 180 2.60 -3.21 2.78
CA ASP A 180 3.22 -4.53 2.60
C ASP A 180 2.88 -5.48 3.77
N ALA A 181 2.51 -4.92 4.93
CA ALA A 181 2.09 -5.66 6.13
C ALA A 181 0.58 -5.62 6.34
N LEU A 182 -0.23 -5.61 5.27
CA LEU A 182 -1.69 -5.63 5.39
C LEU A 182 -2.19 -6.98 5.91
N ASP A 183 -3.05 -6.96 6.93
CA ASP A 183 -3.84 -8.14 7.29
C ASP A 183 -4.94 -8.31 6.24
N PRO A 184 -4.94 -9.42 5.46
CA PRO A 184 -5.92 -9.63 4.40
C PRO A 184 -7.36 -9.65 4.95
N ARG A 185 -7.59 -10.02 6.21
CA ARG A 185 -8.94 -10.06 6.78
C ARG A 185 -9.49 -8.66 7.05
N THR A 186 -8.63 -7.72 7.45
CA THR A 186 -9.07 -6.38 7.88
C THR A 186 -8.81 -5.30 6.83
N GLY A 187 -7.89 -5.55 5.88
CA GLY A 187 -7.41 -4.53 4.94
C GLY A 187 -6.71 -3.37 5.63
N THR A 188 -6.17 -3.60 6.83
CA THR A 188 -5.38 -2.63 7.62
C THR A 188 -4.10 -3.29 8.12
N VAL A 189 -3.14 -2.50 8.55
CA VAL A 189 -1.93 -3.03 9.20
C VAL A 189 -2.28 -3.32 10.65
N THR A 190 -2.27 -4.58 11.06
CA THR A 190 -2.53 -5.03 12.44
C THR A 190 -1.22 -5.31 13.16
N MET A 191 -1.25 -5.52 14.48
CA MET A 191 -0.04 -5.93 15.20
C MET A 191 0.49 -7.26 14.66
N ALA A 192 -0.38 -8.25 14.47
CA ALA A 192 0.00 -9.54 13.93
C ALA A 192 0.62 -9.41 12.54
N SER A 193 -0.02 -8.68 11.62
CA SER A 193 0.48 -8.57 10.24
C SER A 193 1.79 -7.79 10.15
N LEU A 194 1.97 -6.74 10.98
CA LEU A 194 3.25 -6.02 11.06
C LEU A 194 4.33 -6.87 11.71
N SER A 195 4.01 -7.62 12.76
CA SER A 195 4.95 -8.53 13.42
C SER A 195 5.43 -9.61 12.44
N ASP A 196 4.51 -10.22 11.69
CA ASP A 196 4.81 -11.22 10.66
C ASP A 196 5.65 -10.65 9.50
N HIS A 197 5.43 -9.38 9.14
CA HIS A 197 6.21 -8.70 8.11
C HIS A 197 7.65 -8.42 8.58
N LEU A 198 7.81 -7.87 9.78
CA LEU A 198 9.12 -7.58 10.37
C LEU A 198 9.95 -8.87 10.60
N ALA A 199 9.29 -9.98 10.91
CA ALA A 199 9.95 -11.27 11.10
C ALA A 199 10.62 -11.84 9.84
N ARG A 200 10.33 -11.29 8.66
CA ARG A 200 10.95 -11.70 7.38
C ARG A 200 12.28 -11.02 7.13
N VAL A 201 12.62 -10.00 7.91
CA VAL A 201 13.95 -9.39 7.87
C VAL A 201 14.97 -10.43 8.35
N GLU A 202 16.15 -10.47 7.75
CA GLU A 202 17.22 -11.36 8.20
C GLU A 202 17.95 -10.75 9.41
N ASN A 203 18.44 -11.60 10.33
CA ASN A 203 19.27 -11.20 11.48
C ASN A 203 18.61 -10.22 12.48
N ILE A 204 17.28 -10.27 12.60
CA ILE A 204 16.48 -9.54 13.60
C ILE A 204 16.20 -10.43 14.81
N GLU A 205 16.19 -9.82 15.99
CA GLU A 205 15.56 -10.35 17.21
C GLU A 205 14.22 -9.67 17.42
N LEU A 206 13.16 -10.45 17.59
CA LEU A 206 11.78 -9.94 17.59
C LEU A 206 10.98 -10.48 18.79
N GLN A 207 10.42 -9.57 19.58
CA GLN A 207 9.26 -9.87 20.42
C GLN A 207 8.00 -9.80 19.56
N PHE A 208 7.42 -10.96 19.30
CA PHE A 208 6.22 -11.09 18.47
C PHE A 208 4.94 -10.64 19.18
N SER A 209 4.00 -10.13 18.38
CA SER A 209 2.60 -9.93 18.77
C SER A 209 1.68 -10.72 17.85
N THR A 210 0.72 -11.45 18.42
CA THR A 210 -0.36 -12.12 17.68
C THR A 210 -1.67 -11.34 17.69
N ALA A 211 -1.65 -10.14 18.26
CA ALA A 211 -2.81 -9.28 18.43
C ALA A 211 -3.36 -8.81 17.06
N SER A 212 -4.67 -8.88 16.84
CA SER A 212 -5.30 -8.56 15.55
C SER A 212 -5.76 -7.10 15.44
N GLU A 213 -5.49 -6.29 16.46
CA GLU A 213 -5.86 -4.89 16.53
C GLU A 213 -5.08 -4.07 15.48
N THR A 214 -5.82 -3.24 14.73
CA THR A 214 -5.26 -2.35 13.70
C THR A 214 -4.28 -1.35 14.31
N ILE A 215 -3.06 -1.24 13.80
CA ILE A 215 -2.11 -0.18 14.12
C ILE A 215 -2.38 1.04 13.23
N ALA A 216 -2.43 0.84 11.92
CA ALA A 216 -2.54 1.90 10.93
C ALA A 216 -3.36 1.46 9.71
N GLN A 217 -4.00 2.42 9.06
CA GLN A 217 -4.49 2.22 7.70
C GLN A 217 -3.37 2.60 6.72
N PRO A 218 -3.23 1.89 5.58
CA PRO A 218 -2.30 2.33 4.55
C PRO A 218 -2.74 3.73 4.04
N PRO A 219 -1.79 4.61 3.69
CA PRO A 219 -2.12 5.90 3.09
C PRO A 219 -2.94 5.75 1.79
N PRO A 220 -3.74 6.75 1.40
CA PRO A 220 -4.42 6.75 0.11
C PRO A 220 -3.41 6.85 -1.05
N LEU A 221 -3.79 6.36 -2.24
CA LEU A 221 -2.96 6.30 -3.45
C LEU A 221 -2.16 7.55 -3.78
N ALA A 222 -2.75 8.73 -3.62
CA ALA A 222 -2.08 9.99 -3.90
C ALA A 222 -0.84 10.20 -3.00
N GLY A 223 -0.88 9.74 -1.75
CA GLY A 223 0.24 9.79 -0.80
C GLY A 223 1.20 8.60 -0.92
N LEU A 224 0.71 7.42 -1.31
CA LEU A 224 1.55 6.25 -1.60
C LEU A 224 2.48 6.48 -2.79
N TRP A 225 2.09 7.33 -3.75
CA TRP A 225 2.80 7.54 -5.00
C TRP A 225 4.21 8.10 -4.85
N ASP A 226 4.39 9.15 -4.04
CA ASP A 226 5.71 9.77 -3.85
C ASP A 226 6.62 8.93 -2.92
N VAL A 227 6.02 8.27 -1.91
CA VAL A 227 6.74 7.35 -1.00
C VAL A 227 7.20 6.08 -1.71
N ARG A 228 6.39 5.52 -2.62
CA ARG A 228 6.78 4.34 -3.42
C ARG A 228 7.72 4.72 -4.58
N ARG A 229 7.68 5.95 -5.11
CA ARG A 229 8.59 6.42 -6.17
C ARG A 229 10.06 6.42 -5.73
N SER A 230 10.35 6.85 -4.50
CA SER A 230 11.72 6.78 -3.95
C SER A 230 12.17 5.34 -3.69
N GLN A 231 11.24 4.43 -3.37
CA GLN A 231 11.51 3.02 -3.07
C GLN A 231 11.67 2.14 -4.32
N LEU A 232 10.90 2.38 -5.38
CA LEU A 232 10.94 1.60 -6.63
C LEU A 232 12.22 1.83 -7.42
N ALA A 233 12.90 2.95 -7.23
CA ALA A 233 14.24 3.18 -7.77
C ALA A 233 15.29 2.17 -7.25
N HIS A 234 14.96 1.35 -6.25
CA HIS A 234 15.89 0.43 -5.56
C HIS A 234 15.46 -1.04 -5.55
N ARG A 235 14.32 -1.42 -6.15
CA ARG A 235 13.89 -2.84 -6.24
C ARG A 235 14.25 -3.43 -7.60
N ALA A 236 14.92 -4.59 -7.60
CA ALA A 236 15.10 -5.40 -8.80
C ALA A 236 13.74 -5.91 -9.31
N PRO A 237 13.55 -6.03 -10.65
CA PRO A 237 12.27 -6.48 -11.21
C PRO A 237 11.96 -7.92 -10.77
N ARG A 238 10.78 -8.14 -10.17
CA ARG A 238 10.24 -9.49 -9.94
C ARG A 238 9.77 -10.07 -11.27
N LYS A 239 10.11 -11.33 -11.54
CA LYS A 239 9.66 -12.03 -12.76
C LYS A 239 8.13 -12.11 -12.81
N PRO A 240 7.51 -11.80 -13.96
CA PRO A 240 6.08 -11.94 -14.18
C PRO A 240 5.77 -13.41 -14.52
N SER A 241 5.35 -14.21 -13.54
CA SER A 241 4.68 -15.47 -13.84
C SER A 241 3.71 -15.87 -12.74
N GLU A 242 2.41 -15.69 -13.05
CA GLU A 242 1.27 -16.50 -12.59
C GLU A 242 0.98 -16.69 -11.09
N ASP A 243 0.68 -15.62 -10.35
CA ASP A 243 -0.09 -15.78 -9.10
C ASP A 243 -1.57 -15.42 -9.34
N ASP A 244 -2.40 -16.46 -9.43
CA ASP A 244 -3.84 -16.33 -9.26
C ASP A 244 -4.12 -15.71 -7.89
N LEU A 245 -4.60 -14.45 -7.89
CA LEU A 245 -4.89 -13.70 -6.67
C LEU A 245 -6.19 -14.14 -5.96
N THR A 246 -6.85 -15.20 -6.41
CA THR A 246 -8.06 -15.73 -5.75
C THR A 246 -7.81 -16.00 -4.26
N GLY A 247 -8.74 -15.56 -3.41
CA GLY A 247 -8.65 -15.62 -1.96
C GLY A 247 -7.92 -14.45 -1.30
N SER A 248 -7.17 -13.65 -2.06
CA SER A 248 -6.52 -12.45 -1.54
C SER A 248 -7.53 -11.31 -1.31
N VAL A 249 -7.16 -10.36 -0.46
CA VAL A 249 -7.94 -9.14 -0.24
C VAL A 249 -7.09 -7.95 -0.63
N LEU A 250 -7.53 -7.19 -1.63
CA LEU A 250 -6.86 -5.99 -2.15
C LEU A 250 -7.19 -4.73 -1.32
N PRO A 251 -6.37 -3.66 -1.43
CA PRO A 251 -6.69 -2.34 -0.86
C PRO A 251 -8.12 -1.89 -1.20
N GLY A 252 -8.78 -1.17 -0.29
CA GLY A 252 -10.23 -0.91 -0.39
C GLY A 252 -11.12 -2.05 0.09
N ARG A 253 -10.52 -3.09 0.72
CA ARG A 253 -11.21 -4.26 1.30
C ARG A 253 -11.97 -5.07 0.27
N PHE A 254 -11.36 -5.32 -0.88
CA PHE A 254 -11.94 -6.19 -1.91
C PHE A 254 -11.36 -7.60 -1.84
N ARG A 255 -12.17 -8.56 -1.42
CA ARG A 255 -11.78 -9.97 -1.42
C ARG A 255 -12.03 -10.58 -2.80
N LEU A 256 -10.99 -11.12 -3.44
CA LEU A 256 -11.12 -11.78 -4.73
C LEU A 256 -11.67 -13.19 -4.52
N ASP A 257 -12.86 -13.45 -5.05
CA ASP A 257 -13.59 -14.71 -4.82
C ASP A 257 -13.23 -15.78 -5.85
N ARG A 258 -13.11 -15.40 -7.13
CA ARG A 258 -12.74 -16.30 -8.22
C ARG A 258 -12.27 -15.54 -9.45
N LEU A 259 -11.43 -16.20 -10.25
CA LEU A 259 -11.07 -15.74 -11.58
C LEU A 259 -12.29 -15.78 -12.53
N VAL A 260 -12.50 -14.70 -13.28
CA VAL A 260 -13.57 -14.55 -14.30
C VAL A 260 -12.98 -14.68 -15.70
N ALA A 261 -11.89 -13.96 -15.97
CA ALA A 261 -11.25 -13.97 -17.29
C ALA A 261 -9.76 -13.61 -17.19
N ARG A 262 -8.98 -14.09 -18.16
CA ARG A 262 -7.61 -13.60 -18.42
C ARG A 262 -7.60 -12.88 -19.75
N GLY A 263 -7.17 -11.63 -19.76
CA GLY A 263 -7.07 -10.79 -20.94
C GLY A 263 -5.63 -10.38 -21.25
N THR A 264 -5.47 -9.69 -22.38
CA THR A 264 -4.17 -9.20 -22.86
C THR A 264 -3.48 -8.26 -21.86
N PHE A 265 -4.26 -7.43 -21.16
CA PHE A 265 -3.72 -6.39 -20.27
C PHE A 265 -3.83 -6.74 -18.78
N GLY A 266 -4.48 -7.86 -18.43
CA GLY A 266 -4.66 -8.22 -17.03
C GLY A 266 -5.65 -9.35 -16.82
N THR A 267 -5.90 -9.67 -15.57
CA THR A 267 -6.83 -10.71 -15.12
C THR A 267 -8.02 -10.07 -14.43
N VAL A 268 -9.22 -10.54 -14.75
CA VAL A 268 -10.49 -10.10 -14.15
C VAL A 268 -10.95 -11.13 -13.13
N TYR A 269 -11.31 -10.66 -11.94
CA TYR A 269 -11.81 -11.43 -10.81
C TYR A 269 -13.22 -10.99 -10.45
N ARG A 270 -14.06 -11.92 -10.03
CA ARG A 270 -15.23 -11.61 -9.22
C ARG A 270 -14.74 -11.40 -7.80
N ALA A 271 -15.21 -10.34 -7.15
CA ALA A 271 -14.78 -9.98 -5.81
C ALA A 271 -15.95 -9.42 -4.99
N ARG A 272 -15.76 -9.43 -3.67
CA ARG A 272 -16.66 -8.82 -2.69
C ARG A 272 -16.00 -7.61 -2.06
N GLN A 273 -16.60 -6.43 -2.21
CA GLN A 273 -16.23 -5.25 -1.43
C GLN A 273 -16.79 -5.42 -0.01
N LEU A 274 -15.92 -5.76 0.94
CA LEU A 274 -16.32 -6.17 2.28
C LEU A 274 -16.95 -5.03 3.09
N ALA A 275 -16.51 -3.79 2.87
CA ALA A 275 -16.97 -2.63 3.65
C ALA A 275 -18.46 -2.32 3.47
N VAL A 276 -19.01 -2.61 2.29
CA VAL A 276 -20.40 -2.31 1.92
C VAL A 276 -21.15 -3.55 1.48
N GLU A 277 -20.52 -4.72 1.61
CA GLU A 277 -21.09 -6.00 1.23
C GLU A 277 -21.69 -5.98 -0.19
N ARG A 278 -20.85 -5.64 -1.17
CA ARG A 278 -21.23 -5.55 -2.60
C ARG A 278 -20.35 -6.42 -3.49
N ASP A 279 -20.95 -7.10 -4.45
CA ASP A 279 -20.22 -7.82 -5.49
C ASP A 279 -19.71 -6.85 -6.57
N VAL A 280 -18.46 -7.02 -6.96
CA VAL A 280 -17.76 -6.20 -7.95
C VAL A 280 -16.90 -7.07 -8.86
N ALA A 281 -16.55 -6.54 -10.03
CA ALA A 281 -15.48 -7.09 -10.85
C ALA A 281 -14.18 -6.31 -10.56
N ILE A 282 -13.06 -7.00 -10.43
CA ILE A 282 -11.74 -6.36 -10.30
C ILE A 282 -10.85 -6.80 -11.45
N LYS A 283 -10.32 -5.82 -12.19
CA LYS A 283 -9.28 -6.06 -13.19
C LYS A 283 -7.93 -5.68 -12.61
N VAL A 284 -7.04 -6.66 -12.51
CA VAL A 284 -5.65 -6.49 -12.09
C VAL A 284 -4.78 -6.55 -13.34
N LEU A 285 -4.00 -5.49 -13.58
CA LEU A 285 -3.12 -5.40 -14.74
C LEU A 285 -1.87 -6.28 -14.59
N HIS A 286 -1.29 -6.72 -15.71
CA HIS A 286 -0.03 -7.46 -15.69
C HIS A 286 1.12 -6.59 -15.17
N ALA A 287 2.13 -7.22 -14.55
CA ALA A 287 3.26 -6.53 -13.91
C ALA A 287 4.11 -5.68 -14.88
N ASP A 288 4.04 -5.98 -16.17
CA ASP A 288 4.79 -5.29 -17.23
C ASP A 288 4.22 -3.89 -17.53
N ILE A 289 3.02 -3.58 -17.06
CA ILE A 289 2.42 -2.25 -17.14
C ILE A 289 2.89 -1.48 -15.91
N ASP A 290 4.07 -0.87 -16.03
CA ASP A 290 4.64 -0.04 -14.97
C ASP A 290 3.77 1.20 -14.74
N PRO A 291 3.17 1.38 -13.54
CA PRO A 291 2.42 2.59 -13.21
C PRO A 291 3.23 3.87 -13.44
N SER A 292 4.55 3.80 -13.27
CA SER A 292 5.48 4.94 -13.30
C SER A 292 5.82 5.43 -14.71
N SER A 293 5.61 4.56 -15.70
CA SER A 293 5.79 4.87 -17.12
C SER A 293 4.77 5.91 -17.59
N GLU A 294 5.06 6.55 -18.72
CA GLU A 294 4.12 7.46 -19.39
C GLU A 294 2.79 6.74 -19.68
N ASP A 295 2.87 5.47 -20.08
CA ASP A 295 1.74 4.57 -20.31
C ASP A 295 0.91 4.32 -19.04
N GLY A 296 1.57 4.07 -17.90
CA GLY A 296 0.90 3.88 -16.61
C GLY A 296 0.18 5.13 -16.12
N ARG A 297 0.76 6.32 -16.35
CA ARG A 297 0.12 7.60 -16.03
C ARG A 297 -1.09 7.87 -16.93
N LEU A 298 -0.96 7.58 -18.22
CA LEU A 298 -2.06 7.69 -19.18
C LEU A 298 -3.20 6.74 -18.78
N PHE A 299 -2.88 5.52 -18.38
CA PHE A 299 -3.88 4.56 -17.90
C PHE A 299 -4.66 5.08 -16.69
N VAL A 300 -3.98 5.60 -15.67
CA VAL A 300 -4.64 6.18 -14.49
C VAL A 300 -5.53 7.37 -14.89
N HIS A 301 -5.08 8.17 -15.85
CA HIS A 301 -5.90 9.26 -16.40
C HIS A 301 -7.15 8.74 -17.10
N GLU A 302 -7.04 7.71 -17.95
CA GLU A 302 -8.17 7.13 -18.67
C GLU A 302 -9.18 6.46 -17.73
N ILE A 303 -8.73 5.70 -16.74
CA ILE A 303 -9.61 5.11 -15.71
C ILE A 303 -10.37 6.20 -14.95
N ARG A 304 -9.74 7.33 -14.64
CA ARG A 304 -10.43 8.48 -14.03
C ARG A 304 -11.45 9.11 -14.96
N SER A 305 -11.16 9.19 -16.25
CA SER A 305 -12.11 9.69 -17.26
C SER A 305 -13.32 8.77 -17.38
N VAL A 306 -13.11 7.44 -17.43
CA VAL A 306 -14.20 6.45 -17.41
C VAL A 306 -15.03 6.58 -16.14
N GLY A 307 -14.39 6.69 -14.97
CA GLY A 307 -15.08 6.83 -13.69
C GLY A 307 -15.94 8.09 -13.54
N ARG A 308 -15.84 9.06 -14.46
CA ARG A 308 -16.70 10.25 -14.51
C ARG A 308 -17.91 10.10 -15.43
N ILE A 309 -17.95 9.05 -16.25
CA ILE A 309 -19.06 8.79 -17.16
C ILE A 309 -20.16 8.07 -16.36
N ASP A 310 -21.32 8.71 -16.24
CA ASP A 310 -22.53 8.08 -15.70
C ASP A 310 -23.49 7.79 -16.85
N HIS A 311 -23.36 6.60 -17.45
CA HIS A 311 -24.19 6.18 -18.57
C HIS A 311 -24.47 4.68 -18.49
N THR A 312 -25.70 4.25 -18.79
CA THR A 312 -26.10 2.84 -18.68
C THR A 312 -25.25 1.92 -19.57
N SER A 313 -24.85 2.39 -20.75
CA SER A 313 -24.06 1.60 -21.71
C SER A 313 -22.54 1.70 -21.53
N VAL A 314 -22.07 2.26 -20.41
CA VAL A 314 -20.65 2.35 -20.05
C VAL A 314 -20.44 1.70 -18.69
N VAL A 315 -19.40 0.89 -18.54
CA VAL A 315 -19.09 0.23 -17.26
C VAL A 315 -18.76 1.26 -16.19
N ARG A 316 -19.42 1.16 -15.03
CA ARG A 316 -19.09 2.01 -13.88
C ARG A 316 -17.85 1.53 -13.16
N ILE A 317 -16.86 2.41 -13.04
CA ILE A 317 -15.68 2.21 -12.20
C ILE A 317 -15.97 2.76 -10.80
N HIS A 318 -15.73 1.92 -9.79
CA HIS A 318 -15.93 2.28 -8.39
C HIS A 318 -14.66 2.82 -7.74
N GLN A 319 -13.51 2.21 -8.04
CA GLN A 319 -12.24 2.54 -7.43
C GLN A 319 -11.09 2.04 -8.31
N ALA A 320 -9.95 2.72 -8.29
CA ALA A 320 -8.68 2.22 -8.81
C ALA A 320 -7.64 2.30 -7.72
N ASP A 321 -6.71 1.36 -7.66
CA ASP A 321 -5.66 1.27 -6.65
C ASP A 321 -4.48 0.40 -7.13
N ILE A 322 -3.49 0.16 -6.28
CA ILE A 322 -2.31 -0.66 -6.56
C ILE A 322 -2.34 -1.86 -5.62
N THR A 323 -2.09 -3.05 -6.13
CA THR A 323 -2.00 -4.28 -5.35
C THR A 323 -0.78 -4.27 -4.43
N HIS A 324 -0.73 -5.20 -3.48
CA HIS A 324 0.41 -5.39 -2.58
C HIS A 324 1.72 -5.65 -3.33
N ASP A 325 1.66 -6.32 -4.48
CA ASP A 325 2.81 -6.62 -5.32
C ASP A 325 3.10 -5.55 -6.39
N GLY A 326 2.43 -4.40 -6.33
CA GLY A 326 2.75 -3.23 -7.15
C GLY A 326 2.02 -3.12 -8.49
N ARG A 327 1.06 -4.02 -8.78
CA ARG A 327 0.26 -3.98 -10.01
C ARG A 327 -0.90 -3.00 -9.89
N LEU A 328 -1.24 -2.31 -10.97
CA LEU A 328 -2.45 -1.51 -11.02
C LEU A 328 -3.68 -2.41 -11.02
N PHE A 329 -4.72 -2.02 -10.30
CA PHE A 329 -6.03 -2.62 -10.43
C PHE A 329 -7.15 -1.59 -10.36
N PHE A 330 -8.32 -1.97 -10.84
CA PHE A 330 -9.53 -1.19 -10.64
C PHE A 330 -10.74 -2.09 -10.41
N ALA A 331 -11.61 -1.63 -9.53
CA ALA A 331 -12.90 -2.22 -9.20
C ALA A 331 -13.99 -1.54 -10.02
N MET A 332 -14.84 -2.35 -10.64
CA MET A 332 -15.95 -1.91 -11.49
C MET A 332 -17.22 -2.71 -11.17
N GLU A 333 -18.36 -2.27 -11.71
CA GLU A 333 -19.60 -3.01 -11.55
C GLU A 333 -19.45 -4.44 -12.10
N LEU A 334 -19.99 -5.43 -11.36
CA LEU A 334 -20.02 -6.81 -11.83
C LEU A 334 -21.17 -6.95 -12.82
N LEU A 335 -20.86 -7.31 -14.06
CA LEU A 335 -21.85 -7.53 -15.12
C LEU A 335 -22.18 -9.03 -15.18
N ASP A 336 -23.44 -9.38 -14.91
CA ASP A 336 -23.95 -10.75 -15.03
C ASP A 336 -24.59 -10.92 -16.41
N GLY A 337 -23.74 -11.11 -17.42
CA GLY A 337 -24.13 -11.12 -18.82
C GLY A 337 -23.12 -11.85 -19.69
N GLU A 338 -23.39 -11.87 -20.99
CA GLU A 338 -22.52 -12.51 -21.98
C GLU A 338 -22.07 -11.49 -23.04
N ASP A 339 -20.84 -11.60 -23.51
CA ASP A 339 -20.33 -10.71 -24.56
C ASP A 339 -20.94 -11.02 -25.93
N LEU A 340 -21.01 -10.01 -26.80
CA LEU A 340 -21.63 -10.16 -28.13
C LEU A 340 -20.87 -11.12 -29.04
N GLN A 341 -19.57 -11.37 -28.82
CA GLN A 341 -18.80 -12.34 -29.61
C GLN A 341 -19.29 -13.76 -29.30
N SER A 342 -19.43 -14.09 -28.02
CA SER A 342 -19.93 -15.38 -27.54
C SER A 342 -21.38 -15.61 -27.96
N LEU A 343 -22.24 -14.59 -27.88
CA LEU A 343 -23.63 -14.67 -28.33
C LEU A 343 -23.75 -14.90 -29.84
N GLY A 344 -23.03 -14.12 -30.64
CA GLY A 344 -23.06 -14.24 -32.11
C GLY A 344 -22.52 -15.58 -32.61
N ALA A 345 -21.59 -16.22 -31.86
CA ALA A 345 -21.09 -17.54 -32.17
C ALA A 345 -22.13 -18.66 -31.95
N LYS A 346 -23.11 -18.45 -31.05
CA LYS A 346 -24.19 -19.42 -30.80
C LYS A 346 -25.28 -19.34 -31.87
N ALA A 347 -25.75 -18.14 -32.18
CA ALA A 347 -26.75 -17.91 -33.20
C ALA A 347 -26.74 -16.43 -33.67
N PRO A 348 -27.12 -16.15 -34.93
CA PRO A 348 -27.39 -14.79 -35.36
C PRO A 348 -28.48 -14.16 -34.49
N LEU A 349 -28.27 -12.90 -34.10
CA LEU A 349 -29.26 -12.14 -33.34
C LEU A 349 -30.41 -11.67 -34.26
N PRO A 350 -31.66 -11.62 -33.77
CA PRO A 350 -32.78 -11.02 -34.50
C PRO A 350 -32.48 -9.57 -34.91
N ARG A 351 -32.90 -9.18 -36.12
CA ARG A 351 -32.63 -7.85 -36.69
C ARG A 351 -33.04 -6.70 -35.76
N GLU A 352 -34.19 -6.81 -35.12
CA GLU A 352 -34.71 -5.79 -34.20
C GLU A 352 -33.80 -5.64 -32.97
N GLN A 353 -33.31 -6.75 -32.43
CA GLN A 353 -32.35 -6.74 -31.32
C GLN A 353 -31.02 -6.10 -31.75
N VAL A 354 -30.52 -6.41 -32.94
CA VAL A 354 -29.27 -5.80 -33.45
C VAL A 354 -29.38 -4.28 -33.54
N VAL A 355 -30.50 -3.75 -34.05
CA VAL A 355 -30.73 -2.30 -34.15
C VAL A 355 -30.72 -1.65 -32.77
N GLU A 356 -31.39 -2.27 -31.80
CA GLU A 356 -31.48 -1.75 -30.44
C GLU A 356 -30.11 -1.79 -29.71
N LEU A 357 -29.37 -2.89 -29.84
CA LEU A 357 -28.01 -3.01 -29.30
C LEU A 357 -27.06 -2.00 -29.95
N GLY A 358 -27.19 -1.78 -31.25
CA GLY A 358 -26.43 -0.76 -31.98
C GLY A 358 -26.71 0.65 -31.45
N ARG A 359 -27.97 0.97 -31.15
CA ARG A 359 -28.35 2.25 -30.53
C ARG A 359 -27.68 2.43 -29.17
N GLN A 360 -27.80 1.44 -28.27
CA GLN A 360 -27.18 1.50 -26.94
C GLN A 360 -25.64 1.63 -27.00
N LEU A 361 -25.00 0.90 -27.92
CA LEU A 361 -23.56 0.99 -28.14
C LEU A 361 -23.15 2.41 -28.55
N LEU A 362 -23.86 3.01 -29.50
CA LEU A 362 -23.58 4.37 -29.97
C LEU A 362 -23.83 5.43 -28.89
N GLU A 363 -24.86 5.26 -28.06
CA GLU A 363 -25.12 6.13 -26.91
C GLU A 363 -23.99 6.07 -25.88
N GLY A 364 -23.52 4.85 -25.56
CA GLY A 364 -22.36 4.66 -24.69
C GLY A 364 -21.08 5.30 -25.24
N LEU A 365 -20.82 5.17 -26.55
CA LEU A 365 -19.69 5.83 -27.20
C LEU A 365 -19.84 7.36 -27.23
N SER A 366 -21.05 7.88 -27.46
CA SER A 366 -21.31 9.32 -27.42
C SER A 366 -21.00 9.88 -26.04
N ALA A 367 -21.47 9.22 -24.97
CA ALA A 367 -21.18 9.64 -23.60
C ALA A 367 -19.68 9.64 -23.28
N ALA A 368 -18.92 8.67 -23.81
CA ALA A 368 -17.47 8.64 -23.68
C ALA A 368 -16.80 9.80 -24.43
N HIS A 369 -17.22 10.06 -25.67
CA HIS A 369 -16.70 11.17 -26.47
C HIS A 369 -17.00 12.54 -25.85
N ASP A 370 -18.18 12.72 -25.27
CA ASP A 370 -18.55 13.94 -24.54
C ASP A 370 -17.66 14.17 -23.30
N ALA A 371 -17.16 13.08 -22.70
CA ALA A 371 -16.17 13.11 -21.62
C ALA A 371 -14.71 13.23 -22.12
N GLY A 372 -14.48 13.40 -23.44
CA GLY A 372 -13.16 13.50 -24.05
C GLY A 372 -12.39 12.18 -24.12
N LEU A 373 -13.09 11.05 -23.99
CA LEU A 373 -12.51 9.71 -23.99
C LEU A 373 -12.87 8.95 -25.26
N VAL A 374 -11.87 8.39 -25.93
CA VAL A 374 -12.04 7.50 -27.09
C VAL A 374 -11.82 6.06 -26.63
N HIS A 375 -12.77 5.15 -26.91
CA HIS A 375 -12.67 3.75 -26.47
C HIS A 375 -11.48 3.01 -27.09
N ALA A 376 -11.22 3.23 -28.39
CA ALA A 376 -10.07 2.71 -29.15
C ALA A 376 -9.94 1.18 -29.28
N ASP A 377 -10.90 0.37 -28.82
CA ASP A 377 -10.93 -1.10 -28.97
C ASP A 377 -12.38 -1.62 -29.05
N VAL A 378 -13.25 -0.95 -29.82
CA VAL A 378 -14.65 -1.34 -29.96
C VAL A 378 -14.73 -2.65 -30.74
N LYS A 379 -15.18 -3.72 -30.09
CA LYS A 379 -15.35 -5.06 -30.66
C LYS A 379 -16.40 -5.87 -29.90
N PRO A 380 -16.97 -6.94 -30.48
CA PRO A 380 -18.03 -7.72 -29.81
C PRO A 380 -17.65 -8.27 -28.42
N ALA A 381 -16.38 -8.65 -28.20
CA ALA A 381 -15.91 -9.11 -26.88
C ALA A 381 -15.88 -8.03 -25.78
N ASN A 382 -15.91 -6.74 -26.14
CA ASN A 382 -15.89 -5.62 -25.19
C ASN A 382 -17.28 -5.02 -24.97
N ALA A 383 -18.34 -5.70 -25.46
CA ALA A 383 -19.72 -5.28 -25.29
C ALA A 383 -20.50 -6.42 -24.61
N ILE A 384 -20.84 -6.23 -23.33
CA ILE A 384 -21.52 -7.24 -22.51
C ILE A 384 -23.01 -6.98 -22.50
N LEU A 385 -23.79 -7.99 -22.92
CA LEU A 385 -25.24 -7.96 -22.85
C LEU A 385 -25.69 -8.51 -21.49
N VAL A 386 -26.23 -7.64 -20.65
CA VAL A 386 -26.78 -7.98 -19.33
C VAL A 386 -28.29 -8.10 -19.44
N PRO A 387 -28.86 -9.29 -19.16
CA PRO A 387 -30.31 -9.46 -19.16
C PRO A 387 -30.95 -8.64 -18.04
N GLU A 388 -31.83 -7.69 -18.38
CA GLU A 388 -32.59 -6.96 -17.36
C GLU A 388 -33.86 -7.73 -17.01
N LEU A 389 -33.81 -8.49 -15.92
CA LEU A 389 -34.98 -9.16 -15.37
C LEU A 389 -35.96 -8.11 -14.79
N ARG A 390 -36.98 -7.77 -15.59
CA ARG A 390 -38.24 -7.10 -15.23
C ARG A 390 -38.17 -6.08 -14.08
N SER A 391 -38.30 -4.80 -14.43
CA SER A 391 -38.63 -3.74 -13.46
C SER A 391 -39.80 -4.13 -12.55
N GLN A 392 -39.70 -3.79 -11.26
CA GLN A 392 -40.82 -3.82 -10.30
C GLN A 392 -42.03 -3.00 -10.77
N SER A 393 -41.83 -2.09 -11.74
CA SER A 393 -42.87 -1.27 -12.36
C SER A 393 -43.61 -1.94 -13.53
N GLY A 394 -43.31 -3.21 -13.86
CA GLY A 394 -43.98 -3.94 -14.96
C GLY A 394 -43.71 -3.39 -16.37
N ARG A 395 -42.75 -2.48 -16.53
CA ARG A 395 -42.33 -1.98 -17.85
C ARG A 395 -41.39 -3.01 -18.50
N PRO A 396 -41.51 -3.29 -19.81
CA PRO A 396 -40.48 -4.04 -20.52
C PRO A 396 -39.17 -3.25 -20.42
N GLN A 397 -38.20 -3.83 -19.73
CA GLN A 397 -36.81 -3.38 -19.80
C GLN A 397 -36.14 -4.21 -20.89
N HIS A 398 -35.47 -3.54 -21.80
CA HIS A 398 -34.62 -4.18 -22.80
C HIS A 398 -33.33 -4.62 -22.12
N ASP A 399 -32.70 -5.67 -22.64
CA ASP A 399 -31.36 -6.07 -22.19
C ASP A 399 -30.40 -4.87 -22.28
N ARG A 400 -29.54 -4.73 -21.28
CA ARG A 400 -28.59 -3.63 -21.14
C ARG A 400 -27.27 -4.02 -21.78
N LEU A 401 -26.85 -3.32 -22.82
CA LEU A 401 -25.53 -3.46 -23.42
C LEU A 401 -24.54 -2.52 -22.74
N VAL A 402 -23.45 -3.07 -22.21
CA VAL A 402 -22.43 -2.31 -21.47
C VAL A 402 -21.07 -2.45 -22.16
N LEU A 403 -20.46 -1.31 -22.49
CA LEU A 403 -19.09 -1.24 -23.00
C LEU A 403 -18.09 -1.37 -21.84
N VAL A 404 -17.07 -2.21 -22.04
CA VAL A 404 -15.96 -2.45 -21.09
C VAL A 404 -14.60 -2.22 -21.75
N ASP A 405 -13.53 -2.21 -20.97
CA ASP A 405 -12.15 -2.18 -21.49
C ASP A 405 -11.76 -0.91 -22.29
N PHE A 406 -12.26 0.26 -21.86
CA PHE A 406 -11.85 1.57 -22.36
C PHE A 406 -10.33 1.81 -22.21
N GLY A 407 -9.70 2.40 -23.24
CA GLY A 407 -8.35 2.97 -23.17
C GLY A 407 -7.18 1.98 -23.22
N LEU A 408 -7.45 0.69 -22.96
CA LEU A 408 -6.41 -0.33 -22.86
C LEU A 408 -5.63 -0.59 -24.16
N SER A 409 -6.17 -0.25 -25.33
CA SER A 409 -5.47 -0.46 -26.61
C SER A 409 -4.32 0.52 -26.86
N ARG A 410 -4.29 1.68 -26.18
CA ARG A 410 -3.19 2.65 -26.30
C ARG A 410 -1.92 2.21 -25.58
N LEU A 411 -2.04 1.31 -24.59
CA LEU A 411 -0.92 0.66 -23.89
C LEU A 411 -0.12 -0.33 -24.78
N ARG A 412 -0.41 -0.41 -26.08
CA ARG A 412 0.24 -1.37 -26.98
C ARG A 412 1.68 -1.00 -27.37
N ALA A 413 2.07 0.28 -27.31
CA ALA A 413 3.38 0.85 -27.68
C ALA A 413 3.98 0.42 -29.06
N PRO A 414 4.85 1.24 -29.70
CA PRO A 414 5.11 1.17 -31.15
C PRO A 414 6.11 0.08 -31.62
N ASP A 415 6.88 -0.53 -30.72
CA ASP A 415 8.08 -1.32 -31.09
C ASP A 415 7.95 -2.84 -30.97
N LYS A 416 6.75 -3.37 -30.71
CA LYS A 416 6.50 -4.81 -30.80
C LYS A 416 5.59 -5.09 -31.99
N PRO A 417 6.09 -5.71 -33.07
CA PRO A 417 5.21 -6.29 -34.08
C PRO A 417 4.32 -7.30 -33.35
N THR A 418 3.02 -7.02 -33.29
CA THR A 418 2.01 -7.92 -32.73
C THR A 418 1.82 -9.09 -33.69
N ALA A 419 2.77 -10.03 -33.71
CA ALA A 419 2.61 -11.30 -34.39
C ALA A 419 1.85 -12.33 -33.53
N SER A 420 1.50 -12.02 -32.26
CA SER A 420 0.94 -13.02 -31.35
C SER A 420 -0.03 -12.53 -30.25
N ALA A 421 -0.58 -11.32 -30.30
CA ALA A 421 -1.47 -10.83 -29.21
C ALA A 421 -2.72 -10.07 -29.69
N GLY A 422 -3.81 -10.80 -29.92
CA GLY A 422 -5.17 -10.49 -29.44
C GLY A 422 -5.90 -9.19 -29.82
N GLY A 423 -5.32 -8.29 -30.61
CA GLY A 423 -6.11 -7.31 -31.36
C GLY A 423 -6.65 -8.01 -32.59
N THR A 424 -7.97 -8.14 -32.75
CA THR A 424 -8.51 -8.64 -34.02
C THR A 424 -8.32 -7.51 -35.03
N PRO A 425 -7.40 -7.60 -36.01
CA PRO A 425 -7.15 -6.51 -36.95
C PRO A 425 -8.42 -6.13 -37.73
N ALA A 426 -9.38 -7.06 -37.80
CA ALA A 426 -10.69 -6.89 -38.41
C ALA A 426 -11.54 -5.73 -37.84
N TYR A 427 -11.26 -5.24 -36.62
CA TYR A 427 -12.01 -4.11 -36.01
C TYR A 427 -11.17 -2.83 -35.86
N MET A 428 -9.91 -2.83 -36.30
CA MET A 428 -9.07 -1.64 -36.26
C MET A 428 -9.41 -0.69 -37.40
N ALA A 429 -9.45 0.60 -37.11
CA ALA A 429 -9.59 1.61 -38.15
C ALA A 429 -8.27 1.72 -38.94
N PRO A 430 -8.30 1.97 -40.28
CA PRO A 430 -7.09 2.02 -41.10
C PRO A 430 -6.03 3.00 -40.61
N GLU A 431 -6.42 4.10 -39.98
CA GLU A 431 -5.54 5.10 -39.38
C GLU A 431 -4.82 4.63 -38.11
N GLN A 432 -5.21 3.48 -37.53
CA GLN A 432 -4.49 2.84 -36.42
C GLN A 432 -3.39 1.88 -36.90
N LEU A 433 -3.35 1.56 -38.21
CA LEU A 433 -2.39 0.66 -38.84
C LEU A 433 -1.29 1.41 -39.62
N HIS A 434 -1.41 2.73 -39.73
CA HIS A 434 -0.47 3.64 -40.38
C HIS A 434 0.08 4.63 -39.35
#